data_AF-A0A4Y2S3Y8-F1
#
_entry.id   AF-A0A4Y2S3Y8-F1
#
_cell.length_a   1.000
_cell.length_b   1.000
_cell.length_c   1.000
_cell.angle_alpha   90.00
_cell.angle_beta   90.00
_cell.angle_gamma   90.00
#
_symmetry.space_group_name_H-M   'P 1'
#
loop_
_entity.id
_entity.type
_entity.pdbx_description
1 polymer ?
#
loop_
_entity_poly.entity_id
_entity_poly.type
_entity_poly.pdbx_seq_one_letter_code
_entity_poly.pdbx_strand_id
1 'polypeptide(L)'
;MKIINYAPEAWKYLNGIFCIYKPSKVVTVHSRHSIALNLCQDLNEMEKRPPRDRVLLNGSVSSGKPFSVELVPNYADHELVTGPRYQTQDIRLRWICHLGKNTSGVLRKYYHFM
;
A
#
# COMPACT_ATOMS: atom_id res chain seq x y z
N MET A 1 17.20 8.62 -14.64
CA MET A 1 16.39 8.48 -13.41
C MET A 1 14.95 8.23 -13.86
N LYS A 2 14.34 7.09 -13.50
CA LYS A 2 12.95 6.77 -13.87
C LYS A 2 12.02 7.36 -12.82
N ILE A 3 11.10 8.22 -13.21
CA ILE A 3 10.04 8.72 -12.33
C ILE A 3 8.91 7.68 -12.33
N ILE A 4 8.44 7.30 -11.14
CA ILE A 4 7.39 6.31 -10.94
C ILE A 4 6.16 7.02 -10.41
N ASN A 5 5.07 6.99 -11.16
CA ASN A 5 3.81 7.63 -10.79
C ASN A 5 2.73 6.62 -10.36
N TYR A 6 2.94 5.33 -10.65
CA TYR A 6 1.98 4.26 -10.37
C TYR A 6 2.29 3.60 -9.02
N ALA A 7 1.34 3.68 -8.08
CA ALA A 7 1.53 3.24 -6.69
C ALA A 7 1.90 1.75 -6.55
N PRO A 8 1.26 0.81 -7.28
CA PRO A 8 1.65 -0.61 -7.21
C PRO A 8 3.05 -0.90 -7.71
N GLU A 9 3.59 -0.10 -8.63
CA GLU A 9 4.98 -0.22 -9.06
C GLU A 9 5.92 0.32 -7.97
N ALA A 10 5.64 1.50 -7.41
CA ALA A 10 6.39 2.05 -6.29
C ALA A 10 6.42 1.11 -5.07
N TRP A 11 5.27 0.49 -4.75
CA TRP A 11 5.17 -0.51 -3.68
C TRP A 11 6.15 -1.68 -3.85
N LYS A 12 6.34 -2.16 -5.08
CA LYS A 12 7.31 -3.24 -5.36
C LYS A 12 8.74 -2.79 -5.07
N TYR A 13 9.10 -1.54 -5.39
CA TYR A 13 10.42 -1.00 -5.09
C TYR A 13 10.65 -0.76 -3.58
N LEU A 14 9.59 -0.49 -2.82
CA LEU A 14 9.66 -0.39 -1.35
C LEU A 14 9.89 -1.76 -0.65
N ASN A 15 9.80 -2.87 -1.38
CA ASN A 15 10.17 -4.20 -0.90
C ASN A 15 11.68 -4.40 -0.96
N GLY A 16 12.40 -3.55 -0.23
CA GLY A 16 13.85 -3.57 -0.22
C GLY A 16 14.42 -2.87 1.00
N ILE A 17 15.61 -2.32 0.77
CA ILE A 17 16.48 -1.77 1.79
C ILE A 17 16.70 -0.32 1.44
N PHE A 18 16.44 0.57 2.39
CA PHE A 18 16.73 1.98 2.24
C PHE A 18 17.40 2.50 3.49
N CYS A 19 18.36 3.39 3.28
CA CYS A 19 19.13 4.11 4.29
C CYS A 19 18.33 5.32 4.74
N ILE A 20 18.02 5.42 6.03
CA ILE A 20 17.30 6.56 6.59
C ILE A 20 18.17 7.20 7.65
N TYR A 21 18.32 8.52 7.58
CA TYR A 21 18.89 9.30 8.66
C TYR A 21 17.91 9.42 9.84
N LYS A 22 18.33 8.96 11.02
CA LYS A 22 17.62 9.17 12.28
C LYS A 22 18.20 10.36 13.04
N PRO A 23 17.42 11.42 13.31
CA PRO A 23 17.91 12.57 14.09
C PRO A 23 18.13 12.20 15.56
N SER A 24 18.99 12.97 16.23
CA SER A 24 19.21 12.84 17.67
C SER A 24 17.94 13.20 18.47
N LYS A 25 17.81 12.68 19.69
CA LYS A 25 16.70 12.88 20.63
C LYS A 25 15.33 12.31 20.19
N VAL A 26 15.20 11.83 18.97
CA VAL A 26 14.02 11.08 18.50
C VAL A 26 14.19 9.62 18.87
N VAL A 27 13.14 8.94 19.32
CA VAL A 27 13.19 7.48 19.52
C VAL A 27 12.86 6.81 18.19
N THR A 28 13.59 5.74 17.89
CA THR A 28 13.48 4.98 16.65
C THR A 28 12.03 4.57 16.32
N VAL A 29 11.19 4.29 17.32
CA VAL A 29 9.75 4.00 17.12
C VAL A 29 8.96 5.16 16.48
N HIS A 30 9.27 6.41 16.83
CA HIS A 30 8.62 7.58 16.25
C HIS A 30 9.02 7.76 14.79
N SER A 31 10.31 7.61 14.48
CA SER A 31 10.78 7.62 13.10
C SER A 31 10.07 6.54 12.27
N ARG A 32 9.92 5.32 12.82
CA ARG A 32 9.15 4.24 12.16
C ARG A 32 7.76 4.69 11.78
N HIS A 33 7.07 5.29 12.74
CA HIS A 33 5.68 5.66 12.60
C HIS A 33 5.54 6.77 11.55
N SER A 34 6.38 7.80 11.61
CA SER A 34 6.39 8.88 10.63
C SER A 34 6.67 8.39 9.22
N ILE A 35 7.64 7.48 9.04
CA ILE A 35 7.95 6.91 7.73
C ILE A 35 6.75 6.10 7.20
N ALA A 36 6.14 5.26 8.04
CA ALA A 36 4.99 4.47 7.63
C ALA A 36 3.78 5.34 7.27
N LEU A 37 3.51 6.39 8.06
CA LEU A 37 2.44 7.35 7.79
C LEU A 37 2.66 8.09 6.47
N ASN A 38 3.85 8.65 6.27
CA ASN A 38 4.15 9.42 5.07
C ASN A 38 4.11 8.55 3.82
N LEU A 39 4.75 7.37 3.85
CA LEU A 39 4.69 6.44 2.71
C LEU A 39 3.25 6.00 2.40
N CYS A 40 2.43 5.77 3.44
CA CYS A 40 1.03 5.43 3.28
C CYS A 40 0.25 6.57 2.62
N GLN A 41 0.48 7.82 3.03
CA GLN A 41 -0.15 8.98 2.43
C GLN A 41 0.29 9.14 0.96
N ASP A 42 1.60 9.17 0.71
CA ASP A 42 2.17 9.36 -0.63
C ASP A 42 1.67 8.29 -1.61
N LEU A 43 1.67 7.02 -1.21
CA LEU A 43 1.18 5.91 -2.04
C LEU A 43 -0.32 6.00 -2.36
N ASN A 44 -1.11 6.57 -1.46
CA ASN A 44 -2.54 6.76 -1.69
C ASN A 44 -2.84 8.01 -2.55
N GLU A 45 -1.92 8.97 -2.64
CA GLU A 45 -2.00 10.15 -3.51
C GLU A 45 -1.50 9.86 -4.94
N MET A 46 -0.68 8.82 -5.11
CA MET A 46 -0.22 8.34 -6.42
C MET A 46 -1.34 7.73 -7.27
N GLU A 47 -1.04 7.49 -8.57
CA GLU A 47 -1.95 6.80 -9.47
C GLU A 47 -2.20 5.36 -8.96
N LYS A 48 -3.48 5.04 -8.73
CA LYS A 48 -3.94 3.74 -8.21
C LYS A 48 -4.70 2.98 -9.29
N ARG A 49 -4.79 1.67 -9.11
CA ARG A 49 -5.65 0.83 -9.94
C ARG A 49 -7.11 1.27 -9.76
N PRO A 50 -7.88 1.49 -10.85
CA PRO A 50 -9.30 1.78 -10.74
C PRO A 50 -10.08 0.61 -10.12
N PRO A 51 -11.23 0.87 -9.48
CA PRO A 51 -12.13 -0.18 -9.01
C PRO A 51 -12.47 -1.15 -10.14
N ARG A 52 -12.54 -2.45 -9.82
CA ARG A 52 -12.90 -3.46 -10.82
C ARG A 52 -14.38 -3.39 -11.17
N ASP A 53 -14.72 -3.68 -12.43
CA ASP A 53 -16.11 -3.95 -12.79
C ASP A 53 -16.50 -5.37 -12.38
N ARG A 54 -17.78 -5.56 -12.08
CA ARG A 54 -18.41 -6.87 -11.90
C ARG A 54 -19.22 -7.22 -13.15
N VAL A 55 -19.22 -8.50 -13.48
CA VAL A 55 -20.07 -9.04 -14.56
C VAL A 55 -21.46 -9.27 -13.99
N LEU A 56 -22.46 -8.64 -14.59
CA LEU A 56 -23.87 -8.85 -14.31
C LEU A 56 -24.46 -9.73 -15.42
N LEU A 57 -25.04 -10.87 -15.04
CA LEU A 57 -25.74 -11.75 -15.95
C LEU A 57 -27.24 -11.51 -15.82
N ASN A 58 -27.84 -10.90 -16.84
CA ASN A 58 -29.25 -10.60 -16.91
C ASN A 58 -29.97 -11.73 -17.64
N GLY A 59 -30.82 -12.47 -16.94
CA GLY A 59 -31.59 -13.59 -17.48
C GLY A 59 -32.07 -14.54 -16.37
N SER A 60 -32.92 -15.50 -16.74
CA SER A 60 -33.35 -16.55 -15.83
C SER A 60 -32.92 -17.92 -16.37
N VAL A 61 -32.30 -18.72 -15.49
CA VAL A 61 -31.83 -20.08 -15.79
C VAL A 61 -32.97 -20.96 -16.31
N SER A 62 -34.21 -20.70 -15.86
CA SER A 62 -35.41 -21.45 -16.22
C SER A 62 -35.91 -21.19 -17.65
N SER A 63 -35.39 -20.14 -18.31
CA SER A 63 -35.97 -19.61 -19.55
C SER A 63 -35.40 -20.27 -20.82
N GLY A 64 -34.28 -20.99 -20.71
CA GLY A 64 -33.56 -21.57 -21.85
C GLY A 64 -32.98 -20.54 -22.84
N LYS A 65 -33.06 -19.24 -22.53
CA LYS A 65 -32.54 -18.14 -23.36
C LYS A 65 -31.09 -17.80 -22.96
N PRO A 66 -30.26 -17.31 -23.89
CA PRO A 66 -28.92 -16.84 -23.57
C PRO A 66 -28.98 -15.65 -22.60
N PHE A 67 -28.06 -15.61 -21.64
CA PHE A 67 -27.92 -14.48 -20.71
C PHE A 67 -27.38 -13.25 -21.42
N SER A 68 -27.91 -12.07 -21.08
CA SER A 68 -27.26 -10.80 -21.43
C SER A 68 -26.14 -10.53 -20.42
N VAL A 69 -24.96 -10.16 -20.93
CA VAL A 69 -23.76 -9.92 -20.11
C VAL A 69 -23.47 -8.43 -20.10
N GLU A 70 -23.48 -7.82 -18.92
CA GLU A 70 -23.19 -6.40 -18.72
C GLU A 70 -22.04 -6.21 -17.73
N LEU A 71 -21.18 -5.23 -17.98
CA LEU A 71 -20.14 -4.81 -17.03
C LEU A 71 -20.69 -3.64 -16.22
N VAL A 72 -20.75 -3.82 -14.90
CA VAL A 72 -21.29 -2.83 -13.97
C VAL A 72 -20.21 -2.50 -12.93
N PRO A 73 -20.08 -1.25 -12.47
CA PRO A 73 -19.12 -0.91 -11.43
C PRO A 73 -19.29 -1.76 -10.17
N ASN A 74 -18.19 -2.32 -9.65
CA ASN A 74 -18.23 -3.01 -8.37
C ASN A 74 -18.05 -1.99 -7.22
N TYR A 75 -19.17 -1.53 -6.66
CA TYR A 75 -19.14 -0.61 -5.52
C TYR A 75 -18.45 -1.19 -4.26
N ALA A 76 -18.34 -2.51 -4.14
CA ALA A 76 -17.62 -3.14 -3.03
C ALA A 76 -16.10 -2.92 -3.09
N ASP A 77 -15.55 -2.56 -4.24
CA ASP A 77 -14.11 -2.25 -4.43
C ASP A 77 -13.83 -0.74 -4.38
N HIS A 78 -14.85 0.09 -4.14
CA HIS A 78 -14.73 1.54 -4.12
C HIS A 78 -14.09 2.03 -2.81
N GLU A 79 -13.20 3.01 -2.87
CA GLU A 79 -12.42 3.50 -1.72
C GLU A 79 -13.28 4.01 -0.55
N LEU A 80 -14.49 4.53 -0.83
CA LEU A 80 -15.45 4.93 0.20
C LEU A 80 -16.00 3.76 1.03
N VAL A 81 -15.93 2.53 0.51
CA VAL A 81 -16.37 1.31 1.18
C VAL A 81 -15.19 0.59 1.82
N THR A 82 -14.09 0.42 1.07
CA THR A 82 -12.92 -0.35 1.50
C THR A 82 -11.91 0.48 2.31
N GLY A 83 -12.01 1.80 2.26
CA GLY A 83 -11.02 2.73 2.79
C GLY A 83 -9.82 2.92 1.87
N PRO A 84 -8.77 3.62 2.33
CA PRO A 84 -7.54 3.82 1.59
C PRO A 84 -6.88 2.48 1.22
N ARG A 85 -6.31 2.42 0.02
CA ARG A 85 -5.75 1.20 -0.55
C ARG A 85 -4.50 0.72 0.17
N TYR A 86 -3.66 1.65 0.61
CA TYR A 86 -2.50 1.38 1.44
C TYR A 86 -2.79 1.82 2.86
N GLN A 87 -2.50 0.96 3.83
CA GLN A 87 -2.66 1.27 5.25
C GLN A 87 -1.33 1.15 5.97
N THR A 88 -1.19 1.85 7.09
CA THR A 88 0.04 1.80 7.90
C THR A 88 0.35 0.38 8.40
N GLN A 89 -0.67 -0.46 8.53
CA GLN A 89 -0.56 -1.87 8.93
C GLN A 89 0.13 -2.75 7.85
N ASP A 90 0.03 -2.36 6.58
CA ASP A 90 0.68 -3.04 5.46
C ASP A 90 2.19 -2.76 5.42
N ILE A 91 2.62 -1.65 6.01
CA ILE A 91 4.01 -1.17 5.98
C ILE A 91 4.77 -1.75 7.18
N ARG A 92 5.42 -2.89 6.96
CA ARG A 92 6.27 -3.53 7.98
C ARG A 92 7.70 -3.00 7.90
N LEU A 93 8.10 -2.20 8.90
CA LEU A 93 9.45 -1.70 9.05
C LEU A 93 10.14 -2.34 10.26
N ARG A 94 11.34 -2.89 10.04
CA ARG A 94 12.22 -3.40 11.10
C ARG A 94 13.58 -2.73 11.02
N TRP A 95 14.27 -2.71 12.14
CA TRP A 95 15.60 -2.12 12.31
C TRP A 95 16.64 -3.22 12.42
N ILE A 96 17.82 -3.03 11.84
CA ILE A 96 18.94 -3.97 11.96
C ILE A 96 19.63 -3.83 13.32
N CYS A 97 19.83 -2.61 13.77
CA CYS A 97 20.45 -2.30 15.05
C CYS A 97 19.52 -1.45 15.91
N HIS A 98 19.58 -1.67 17.22
CA HIS A 98 18.89 -0.82 18.17
C HIS A 98 19.64 0.51 18.29
N LEU A 99 18.98 1.61 17.93
CA LEU A 99 19.50 2.97 18.14
C LEU A 99 18.78 3.59 19.33
N GLY A 100 19.56 3.97 20.34
CA GLY A 100 19.09 4.70 21.51
C GLY A 100 18.60 6.11 21.18
N LYS A 101 17.98 6.77 22.15
CA LYS A 101 17.42 8.12 21.98
C LYS A 101 18.48 9.15 21.55
N ASN A 102 19.69 9.06 22.11
CA ASN A 102 20.77 10.03 21.90
C ASN A 102 21.72 9.66 20.74
N THR A 103 21.45 8.57 20.02
CA THR A 103 22.27 8.18 18.86
C THR A 103 21.61 8.65 17.57
N SER A 104 22.42 9.12 16.62
CA SER A 104 22.04 9.32 15.22
C SER A 104 22.61 8.18 14.39
N GLY A 105 21.96 7.80 13.30
CA GLY A 105 22.48 6.72 12.47
C GLY A 105 21.65 6.42 11.23
N VAL A 106 22.18 5.50 10.44
CA VAL A 106 21.57 4.94 9.25
C VAL A 106 20.71 3.73 9.63
N LEU A 107 19.47 3.73 9.16
CA LEU A 107 18.50 2.66 9.37
C LEU A 107 18.27 1.85 8.08
N ARG A 108 17.89 0.56 8.18
CA ARG A 108 17.56 -0.32 7.04
C ARG A 108 16.31 -1.18 7.34
N LYS A 109 15.34 -1.24 6.40
CA LYS A 109 14.16 -2.14 6.39
C LYS A 109 14.56 -3.59 6.01
N TYR A 110 13.93 -4.59 6.63
CA TYR A 110 14.09 -6.01 6.29
C TYR A 110 12.73 -6.73 6.21
N TYR A 111 12.54 -7.57 5.19
CA TYR A 111 11.43 -8.54 5.09
C TYR A 111 11.92 -9.90 5.59
N HIS A 112 11.25 -10.46 6.60
CA HIS A 112 11.43 -11.87 6.96
C HIS A 112 10.47 -12.69 6.11
N PHE A 113 11.00 -13.47 5.17
CA PHE A 113 10.28 -14.63 4.63
C PHE A 113 10.20 -15.66 5.75
N MET A 114 8.98 -16.03 6.11
CA MET A 114 8.67 -17.25 6.86
C MET A 114 7.86 -18.14 5.92
#